data_AF-A0AA36GQP6-F1
#
_entry.id   AF-A0AA36GQP6-F1
#
_cell.length_a   1.000
_cell.length_b   1.000
_cell.length_c   1.000
_cell.angle_alpha   90.00
_cell.angle_beta   90.00
_cell.angle_gamma   90.00
#
_symmetry.space_group_name_H-M   'P 1'
#
loop_
_entity.id
_entity.type
_entity.pdbx_description
1 polymer ?
#
loop_
_entity_poly.entity_id
_entity_poly.type
_entity_poly.pdbx_seq_one_letter_code
_entity_poly.pdbx_strand_id
1 'polypeptide(L)'
;MSPSLPVPNIASAHPIFSWELGLVSGIPVNGKRFTYSPFSSPFGIFDGPIALCGTLTEINIDNGVVNSLRVSDPTGICLIHIDNHDVGMQMSVANLEPPCFIYILGKLRISQLKQEMPVIFAESVVSISKETRNSWICATVASALSRINISDNQTLKDEFRNKIADALDTVSPNIPMPSMASASLKDEEILTMIVSLYEGKSAPKQQVLDALIAKGLTPNEAKDRISLLMENGDIYAPKFNYLKSQTNQRLNRLLSLIDKSLPDYLVVLGDLKHMIPYVTHQEKVEMPKVLKEIRDRTEFRLAPGNHDTGLAEYLEEDELLPMSGAILDDTGYFHGHMIPDESLFGHLIICGHHHPIVNIYDEVGCSLRGTPGYLLSEISIQKWTSTVYNTPTRVLLMPAFYEFAGGMDVRIIPGNTMSPIAGAILPETAEIFLKDGTYMGRFTELRPDPNGDNI
;
A
#
# COMPACT_ATOMS: atom_id res chain seq x y z
N MET A 1 -25.73 -20.70 30.31
CA MET A 1 -24.56 -20.10 30.98
C MET A 1 -23.36 -20.98 30.64
N SER A 2 -22.64 -20.60 29.60
CA SER A 2 -21.50 -21.31 29.05
C SER A 2 -20.46 -20.24 28.70
N PRO A 3 -19.16 -20.47 28.98
CA PRO A 3 -18.17 -19.41 29.10
C PRO A 3 -17.76 -18.88 27.72
N SER A 4 -17.79 -17.56 27.58
CA SER A 4 -17.26 -16.83 26.43
C SER A 4 -15.77 -17.11 26.24
N LEU A 5 -15.40 -17.58 25.05
CA LEU A 5 -14.01 -17.52 24.58
C LEU A 5 -13.67 -16.03 24.33
N PRO A 6 -12.51 -15.54 24.78
CA PRO A 6 -12.22 -14.12 24.75
C PRO A 6 -11.88 -13.65 23.33
N VAL A 7 -12.60 -12.63 22.87
CA VAL A 7 -12.21 -11.76 21.76
C VAL A 7 -10.87 -11.10 22.13
N PRO A 8 -9.85 -11.02 21.25
CA PRO A 8 -8.66 -10.23 21.52
C PRO A 8 -9.07 -8.78 21.73
N ASN A 9 -8.89 -8.29 22.95
CA ASN A 9 -9.29 -6.96 23.35
C ASN A 9 -8.40 -5.91 22.64
N ILE A 10 -8.91 -5.29 21.57
CA ILE A 10 -8.23 -4.20 20.84
C ILE A 10 -7.98 -2.98 21.77
N ALA A 11 -8.62 -2.91 22.95
CA ALA A 11 -8.34 -1.91 23.98
C ALA A 11 -7.07 -2.17 24.84
N SER A 12 -6.23 -3.15 24.51
CA SER A 12 -5.10 -3.57 25.37
C SER A 12 -3.70 -3.58 24.74
N ALA A 13 -3.58 -3.26 23.44
CA ALA A 13 -2.28 -3.19 22.77
C ALA A 13 -1.71 -1.77 22.79
N HIS A 14 -0.46 -1.62 23.22
CA HIS A 14 0.18 -0.31 23.33
C HIS A 14 0.80 0.11 21.99
N PRO A 15 0.30 1.16 21.33
CA PRO A 15 0.96 1.71 20.14
C PRO A 15 2.31 2.31 20.55
N ILE A 16 3.37 1.84 19.89
CA ILE A 16 4.74 2.24 20.20
C ILE A 16 5.56 2.45 18.92
N PHE A 17 6.39 3.49 18.96
CA PHE A 17 7.36 3.78 17.92
C PHE A 17 8.65 2.97 18.12
N SER A 18 9.32 2.61 17.03
CA SER A 18 10.59 1.85 17.00
C SER A 18 11.69 2.53 17.80
N TRP A 19 11.73 3.87 17.80
CA TRP A 19 12.68 4.61 18.62
C TRP A 19 12.43 4.43 20.13
N GLU A 20 11.16 4.45 20.57
CA GLU A 20 10.80 4.28 21.98
C GLU A 20 11.18 2.88 22.50
N LEU A 21 11.12 1.86 21.63
CA LEU A 21 11.58 0.50 21.94
C LEU A 21 13.06 0.44 22.33
N GLY A 22 13.90 1.32 21.77
CA GLY A 22 15.32 1.42 22.13
C GLY A 22 15.56 1.91 23.57
N LEU A 23 14.54 2.45 24.23
CA LEU A 23 14.61 2.97 25.60
C LEU A 23 13.97 2.03 26.63
N VAL A 24 13.42 0.90 26.17
CA VAL A 24 12.72 -0.03 27.05
C VAL A 24 13.69 -0.83 27.90
N SER A 25 13.34 -0.95 29.18
CA SER A 25 13.98 -1.80 30.17
C SER A 25 12.97 -2.78 30.76
N GLY A 26 13.44 -4.00 31.07
CA GLY A 26 12.59 -5.01 31.68
C GLY A 26 12.39 -4.75 33.15
N ILE A 27 11.17 -4.96 33.65
CA ILE A 27 10.89 -4.93 35.08
C ILE A 27 11.35 -6.27 35.67
N PRO A 28 12.30 -6.31 36.64
CA PRO A 28 12.82 -7.56 37.18
C PRO A 28 11.73 -8.40 37.85
N VAL A 29 11.58 -9.66 37.42
CA VAL A 29 10.73 -10.66 38.09
C VAL A 29 11.63 -11.76 38.64
N ASN A 30 11.59 -11.98 39.95
CA ASN A 30 12.43 -12.97 40.64
C ASN A 30 12.32 -14.37 40.02
N GLY A 31 13.47 -14.96 39.67
CA GLY A 31 13.59 -16.36 39.24
C GLY A 31 13.32 -16.64 37.76
N LYS A 32 13.07 -15.65 36.90
CA LYS A 32 12.86 -15.85 35.46
C LYS A 32 14.03 -15.34 34.63
N ARG A 33 14.57 -16.18 33.73
CA ARG A 33 15.66 -15.84 32.79
C ARG A 33 15.27 -14.78 31.75
N PHE A 34 13.98 -14.70 31.43
CA PHE A 34 13.38 -13.73 30.52
C PHE A 34 12.14 -13.12 31.16
N THR A 35 11.93 -11.83 30.96
CA THR A 35 10.67 -11.17 31.28
C THR A 35 9.88 -10.85 30.02
N TYR A 36 8.59 -11.11 30.12
CA TYR A 36 7.55 -10.63 29.20
C TYR A 36 6.91 -9.40 29.84
N SER A 37 6.01 -8.70 29.13
CA SER A 37 5.21 -7.61 29.71
C SER A 37 4.75 -7.89 31.15
N PRO A 38 4.82 -6.91 32.07
CA PRO A 38 5.04 -5.48 31.81
C PRO A 38 6.50 -5.07 31.60
N PHE A 39 6.71 -4.02 30.80
CA PHE A 39 8.01 -3.38 30.58
C PHE A 39 7.93 -1.87 30.87
N SER A 40 9.08 -1.24 31.12
CA SER A 40 9.15 0.19 31.42
C SER A 40 9.98 0.94 30.38
N SER A 41 9.50 2.11 29.96
CA SER A 41 10.30 3.12 29.27
C SER A 41 10.41 4.37 30.16
N PRO A 42 11.29 5.34 29.83
CA PRO A 42 11.30 6.64 30.47
C PRO A 42 9.97 7.41 30.41
N PHE A 43 9.01 6.96 29.59
CA PHE A 43 7.70 7.58 29.38
C PHE A 43 6.55 6.77 29.98
N GLY A 44 6.81 5.70 30.73
CA GLY A 44 5.78 4.98 31.47
C GLY A 44 5.98 3.47 31.57
N ILE A 45 4.99 2.81 32.17
CA ILE A 45 4.93 1.36 32.29
C ILE A 45 3.88 0.85 31.29
N PHE A 46 4.26 -0.17 30.53
CA PHE A 46 3.45 -0.79 29.50
C PHE A 46 3.14 -2.21 29.92
N ASP A 47 1.87 -2.48 30.17
CA ASP A 47 1.37 -3.80 30.53
C ASP A 47 0.43 -4.30 29.43
N GLY A 48 0.89 -5.30 28.67
CA GLY A 48 0.18 -5.83 27.50
C GLY A 48 1.06 -6.01 26.27
N PRO A 49 0.48 -6.47 25.14
CA PRO A 49 1.16 -6.53 23.85
C PRO A 49 1.43 -5.13 23.31
N ILE A 50 2.38 -5.03 22.39
CA ILE A 50 2.67 -3.81 21.64
C ILE A 50 2.05 -3.88 20.25
N ALA A 51 1.65 -2.73 19.74
CA ALA A 51 1.23 -2.54 18.38
C ALA A 51 2.27 -1.67 17.66
N LEU A 52 2.76 -2.14 16.52
CA LEU A 52 3.73 -1.43 15.68
C LEU A 52 3.26 -1.44 14.24
N CYS A 53 3.37 -0.31 13.56
CA CYS A 53 3.11 -0.21 12.12
C CYS A 53 4.34 0.37 11.44
N GLY A 54 4.74 -0.24 10.33
CA GLY A 54 5.85 0.25 9.53
C GLY A 54 5.95 -0.43 8.18
N THR A 55 6.90 0.01 7.38
CA THR A 55 7.26 -0.62 6.11
C THR A 55 8.11 -1.85 6.40
N LEU A 56 7.61 -3.03 6.06
CA LEU A 56 8.42 -4.24 5.93
C LEU A 56 9.43 -4.02 4.82
N THR A 57 10.71 -4.09 5.14
CA THR A 57 11.81 -3.83 4.19
C THR A 57 12.55 -5.10 3.80
N GLU A 58 12.52 -6.13 4.65
CA GLU A 58 13.28 -7.37 4.45
C GLU A 58 12.63 -8.51 5.25
N ILE A 59 12.57 -9.70 4.66
CA ILE A 59 12.18 -10.95 5.32
C ILE A 59 13.42 -11.83 5.40
N ASN A 60 13.89 -12.12 6.61
CA ASN A 60 15.04 -12.97 6.84
C ASN A 60 14.59 -14.43 6.94
N ILE A 61 15.01 -15.25 6.00
CA ILE A 61 14.67 -16.67 5.91
C ILE A 61 15.92 -17.50 6.22
N ASP A 62 15.84 -18.36 7.22
CA ASP A 62 16.87 -19.32 7.60
C ASP A 62 16.35 -20.75 7.42
N ASN A 63 17.06 -21.56 6.63
CA ASN A 63 16.67 -22.95 6.32
C ASN A 63 15.23 -23.11 5.78
N GLY A 64 14.76 -22.14 5.00
CA GLY A 64 13.42 -22.15 4.41
C GLY A 64 12.30 -21.71 5.37
N VAL A 65 12.64 -21.21 6.55
CA VAL A 65 11.69 -20.71 7.55
C VAL A 65 11.98 -19.25 7.84
N VAL A 66 10.93 -18.42 7.94
CA VAL A 66 11.09 -17.00 8.28
C VAL A 66 11.52 -16.88 9.74
N ASN A 67 12.69 -16.30 9.97
CA ASN A 67 13.26 -16.08 11.30
C ASN A 67 12.94 -14.67 11.82
N SER A 68 13.02 -13.65 10.95
CA SER A 68 12.73 -12.27 11.36
C SER A 68 12.31 -11.37 10.21
N LEU A 69 11.68 -10.26 10.55
CA LEU A 69 11.25 -9.18 9.67
C LEU A 69 11.96 -7.89 10.04
N ARG A 70 12.44 -7.18 9.03
CA ARG A 70 13.01 -5.84 9.21
C ARG A 70 11.96 -4.79 8.88
N VAL A 71 11.61 -3.98 9.87
CA VAL A 71 10.49 -3.05 9.77
C VAL A 71 10.97 -1.64 10.05
N SER A 72 10.62 -0.71 9.17
CA SER A 72 10.94 0.71 9.31
C SER A 72 9.67 1.48 9.61
N ASP A 73 9.64 2.23 10.70
CA ASP A 73 8.64 3.26 10.92
C ASP A 73 9.30 4.65 10.81
N PRO A 74 8.53 5.75 10.86
CA PRO A 74 9.09 7.09 10.73
C PRO A 74 10.16 7.45 11.78
N THR A 75 10.19 6.75 12.92
CA THR A 75 11.09 7.05 14.03
C THR A 75 12.37 6.22 14.02
N GLY A 76 12.37 5.07 13.34
CA GLY A 76 13.53 4.19 13.23
C GLY A 76 13.22 2.82 12.63
N ILE A 77 14.21 1.94 12.72
CA ILE A 77 14.14 0.56 12.21
C ILE A 77 14.15 -0.40 13.38
N CYS A 78 13.30 -1.41 13.35
CA CYS A 78 13.28 -2.51 14.31
C CYS A 78 13.33 -3.89 13.60
N LEU A 79 13.81 -4.88 14.34
CA LEU A 79 13.81 -6.28 13.92
C LEU A 79 12.74 -7.02 14.71
N ILE A 80 11.85 -7.72 14.01
CA ILE A 80 10.72 -8.45 14.58
C ILE A 80 10.98 -9.93 14.37
N HIS A 81 11.00 -10.71 15.44
CA HIS A 81 11.21 -12.15 15.36
C HIS A 81 9.91 -12.90 15.13
N ILE A 82 10.01 -13.93 14.31
CA ILE A 82 8.92 -14.86 14.03
C ILE A 82 9.27 -16.20 14.70
N ASP A 83 8.30 -16.80 15.40
CA ASP A 83 8.49 -18.16 15.92
C ASP A 83 8.48 -19.14 14.74
N ASN A 84 9.55 -19.91 14.62
CA ASN A 84 9.70 -20.89 13.54
C ASN A 84 8.75 -22.09 13.69
N HIS A 85 8.12 -22.28 14.86
CA HIS A 85 7.11 -23.32 15.08
C HIS A 85 5.67 -22.83 14.80
N ASP A 86 5.46 -21.52 14.64
CA ASP A 86 4.14 -20.96 14.36
C ASP A 86 3.83 -21.02 12.86
N VAL A 87 3.30 -22.16 12.43
CA VAL A 87 2.95 -22.41 11.01
C VAL A 87 1.97 -21.37 10.47
N GLY A 88 1.06 -20.85 11.29
CA GLY A 88 0.10 -19.82 10.89
C GLY A 88 0.81 -18.51 10.56
N MET A 89 1.71 -18.06 11.45
CA MET A 89 2.53 -16.88 11.22
C MET A 89 3.47 -17.07 10.02
N GLN A 90 4.08 -18.24 9.87
CA GLN A 90 4.95 -18.55 8.72
C GLN A 90 4.19 -18.38 7.39
N MET A 91 2.94 -18.87 7.30
CA MET A 91 2.11 -18.69 6.09
C MET A 91 1.67 -17.24 5.88
N SER A 92 1.30 -16.53 6.94
CA SER A 92 0.89 -15.11 6.87
C SER A 92 2.03 -14.22 6.39
N VAL A 93 3.26 -14.53 6.80
CA VAL A 93 4.45 -13.74 6.45
C VAL A 93 5.07 -14.19 5.13
N ALA A 94 4.96 -15.47 4.75
CA ALA A 94 5.52 -15.99 3.49
C ALA A 94 4.92 -15.34 2.24
N ASN A 95 3.70 -14.83 2.31
CA ASN A 95 3.02 -14.16 1.21
C ASN A 95 3.23 -12.63 1.20
N LEU A 96 3.98 -12.09 2.16
CA LEU A 96 4.33 -10.67 2.16
C LEU A 96 5.45 -10.42 1.16
N GLU A 97 5.27 -9.41 0.31
CA GLU A 97 6.28 -8.97 -0.65
C GLU A 97 6.83 -7.61 -0.22
N PRO A 98 8.04 -7.56 0.39
CA PRO A 98 8.67 -6.29 0.73
C PRO A 98 9.04 -5.48 -0.54
N PRO A 99 8.89 -4.14 -0.54
CA PRO A 99 8.44 -3.33 0.59
C PRO A 99 6.91 -3.25 0.70
N CYS A 100 6.34 -3.47 1.88
CA CYS A 100 4.90 -3.28 2.11
C CYS A 100 4.62 -2.75 3.51
N PHE A 101 3.51 -2.01 3.71
CA PHE A 101 3.13 -1.62 5.07
C PHE A 101 2.56 -2.81 5.81
N ILE A 102 3.06 -3.04 7.02
CA ILE A 102 2.57 -4.09 7.90
C ILE A 102 2.21 -3.51 9.26
N TYR A 103 1.13 -4.05 9.81
CA TYR A 103 0.75 -3.89 11.20
C TYR A 103 1.15 -5.15 11.97
N ILE A 104 1.74 -4.93 13.13
CA ILE A 104 2.32 -5.98 13.96
C ILE A 104 1.75 -5.86 15.35
N LEU A 105 1.14 -6.94 15.82
CA LEU A 105 0.88 -7.13 17.23
C LEU A 105 1.97 -8.05 17.76
N GLY A 106 2.65 -7.67 18.84
CA GLY A 106 3.78 -8.44 19.35
C GLY A 106 3.95 -8.35 20.86
N LYS A 107 4.81 -9.22 21.38
CA LYS A 107 5.26 -9.19 22.77
C LYS A 107 6.75 -8.94 22.84
N LEU A 108 7.15 -8.12 23.80
CA LEU A 108 8.55 -7.87 24.09
C LEU A 108 9.11 -9.00 24.97
N ARG A 109 10.29 -9.50 24.62
CA ARG A 109 11.10 -10.39 25.44
C ARG A 109 12.41 -9.69 25.78
N ILE A 110 12.68 -9.59 27.07
CA ILE A 110 13.90 -8.93 27.58
C ILE A 110 14.71 -9.98 28.35
N SER A 111 15.97 -10.16 27.92
CA SER A 111 16.93 -11.05 28.55
C SER A 111 17.44 -10.43 29.85
N GLN A 112 17.44 -11.18 30.96
CA GLN A 112 17.95 -10.67 32.25
C GLN A 112 19.45 -10.92 32.46
N LEU A 113 20.09 -11.71 31.59
CA LEU A 113 21.47 -12.20 31.80
C LEU A 113 22.55 -11.41 31.04
N LYS A 114 22.15 -10.56 30.09
CA LYS A 114 23.03 -9.72 29.28
C LYS A 114 22.30 -8.40 28.99
N GLN A 115 23.02 -7.29 28.84
CA GLN A 115 22.50 -6.03 28.27
C GLN A 115 22.13 -6.23 26.78
N GLU A 116 21.26 -7.18 26.49
CA GLU A 116 20.75 -7.45 25.16
C GLU A 116 19.55 -6.54 24.90
N MET A 117 19.51 -6.00 23.68
CA MET A 117 18.40 -5.18 23.20
C MET A 117 17.07 -5.94 23.33
N PRO A 118 15.96 -5.26 23.64
CA PRO A 118 14.65 -5.89 23.70
C PRO A 118 14.33 -6.57 22.35
N VAL A 119 13.85 -7.81 22.42
CA VAL A 119 13.49 -8.60 21.24
C VAL A 119 11.98 -8.63 21.11
N ILE A 120 11.45 -8.27 19.94
CA ILE A 120 10.02 -8.30 19.66
C ILE A 120 9.67 -9.63 19.01
N PHE A 121 8.71 -10.37 19.57
CA PHE A 121 8.13 -11.54 18.92
C PHE A 121 6.75 -11.17 18.40
N ALA A 122 6.52 -11.36 17.10
CA ALA A 122 5.21 -11.13 16.51
C ALA A 122 4.22 -12.20 16.98
N GLU A 123 3.03 -11.76 17.37
CA GLU A 123 1.85 -12.59 17.59
C GLU A 123 0.87 -12.49 16.40
N SER A 124 0.89 -11.36 15.68
CA SER A 124 0.21 -11.22 14.40
C SER A 124 0.97 -10.24 13.50
N VAL A 125 1.04 -10.55 12.20
CA VAL A 125 1.57 -9.68 11.15
C VAL A 125 0.55 -9.63 10.03
N VAL A 126 0.13 -8.42 9.64
CA VAL A 126 -0.88 -8.20 8.61
C VAL A 126 -0.43 -7.07 7.70
N SER A 127 -0.54 -7.25 6.38
CA SER A 127 -0.34 -6.15 5.43
C SER A 127 -1.48 -5.13 5.53
N ILE A 128 -1.14 -3.85 5.50
CA ILE A 128 -2.12 -2.77 5.67
C ILE A 128 -1.94 -1.69 4.60
N SER A 129 -2.95 -0.84 4.43
CA SER A 129 -2.90 0.28 3.50
C SER A 129 -2.12 1.47 4.07
N LYS A 130 -1.75 2.42 3.20
CA LYS A 130 -1.12 3.69 3.60
C LYS A 130 -2.04 4.51 4.52
N GLU A 131 -3.34 4.49 4.28
CA GLU A 131 -4.36 5.18 5.08
C GLU A 131 -4.41 4.58 6.49
N THR A 132 -4.42 3.24 6.58
CA THR A 132 -4.38 2.53 7.87
C THR A 132 -3.10 2.84 8.64
N ARG A 133 -1.95 2.89 7.94
CA ARG A 133 -0.67 3.31 8.51
C ARG A 133 -0.73 4.75 9.03
N ASN A 134 -1.30 5.68 8.26
CA ASN A 134 -1.43 7.08 8.64
C ASN A 134 -2.35 7.26 9.86
N SER A 135 -3.50 6.58 9.90
CA SER A 135 -4.38 6.56 11.07
C SER A 135 -3.66 6.01 12.30
N TRP A 136 -2.86 4.94 12.15
CA TRP A 136 -2.04 4.41 13.24
C TRP A 136 -0.99 5.40 13.73
N ILE A 137 -0.33 6.13 12.82
CA ILE A 137 0.66 7.16 13.22
C ILE A 137 -0.03 8.24 14.05
N CYS A 138 -1.18 8.77 13.59
CA CYS A 138 -1.93 9.76 14.37
C CYS A 138 -2.31 9.25 15.77
N ALA A 139 -2.82 8.00 15.85
CA ALA A 139 -3.16 7.38 17.13
C ALA A 139 -1.94 7.20 18.05
N THR A 140 -0.81 6.79 17.47
CA THR A 140 0.46 6.58 18.19
C THR A 140 1.05 7.89 18.68
N VAL A 141 0.98 8.95 17.87
CA VAL A 141 1.37 10.31 18.27
C VAL A 141 0.51 10.81 19.42
N ALA A 142 -0.82 10.69 19.34
CA ALA A 142 -1.71 11.08 20.44
C ALA A 142 -1.38 10.32 21.73
N SER A 143 -1.09 9.02 21.62
CA SER A 143 -0.66 8.18 22.73
C SER A 143 0.72 8.54 23.28
N ALA A 144 1.66 8.98 22.44
CA ALA A 144 3.00 9.38 22.85
C ALA A 144 2.97 10.73 23.56
N LEU A 145 2.22 11.71 23.02
CA LEU A 145 2.05 13.04 23.60
C LEU A 145 1.37 13.01 24.98
N SER A 146 0.43 12.09 25.21
CA SER A 146 -0.21 11.95 26.53
C SER A 146 0.76 11.48 27.62
N ARG A 147 1.85 10.78 27.23
CA ARG A 147 2.84 10.18 28.13
C ARG A 147 4.15 10.95 28.24
N ILE A 148 4.45 11.86 27.31
CA ILE A 148 5.78 12.50 27.21
C ILE A 148 6.22 13.23 28.48
N ASN A 149 5.25 13.75 29.25
CA ASN A 149 5.53 14.48 30.49
C ASN A 149 5.83 13.57 31.69
N ILE A 150 5.73 12.25 31.55
CA ILE A 150 6.05 11.27 32.60
C ILE A 150 7.55 11.23 32.89
N SER A 151 8.40 11.43 31.86
CA SER A 151 9.85 11.51 32.08
C SER A 151 10.20 12.80 32.81
N ASP A 152 11.25 12.83 33.63
CA ASP A 152 11.83 14.09 34.15
C ASP A 152 13.03 14.56 33.32
N ASN A 153 13.49 13.75 32.35
CA ASN A 153 14.65 14.05 31.52
C ASN A 153 14.28 14.93 30.33
N GLN A 154 14.66 16.21 30.40
CA GLN A 154 14.35 17.20 29.36
C GLN A 154 14.93 16.83 27.99
N THR A 155 16.17 16.32 27.93
CA THR A 155 16.81 15.92 26.67
C THR A 155 16.04 14.81 25.98
N LEU A 156 15.61 13.78 26.72
CA LEU A 156 14.81 12.68 26.17
C LEU A 156 13.42 13.15 25.70
N LYS A 157 12.81 14.13 26.41
CA LYS A 157 11.55 14.74 25.95
C LYS A 157 11.73 15.43 24.61
N ASP A 158 12.80 16.19 24.45
CA ASP A 158 13.04 16.96 23.22
C ASP A 158 13.38 16.02 22.05
N GLU A 159 14.15 14.97 22.28
CA GLU A 159 14.36 13.90 21.29
C GLU A 159 13.06 13.21 20.90
N PHE A 160 12.20 12.88 21.88
CA PHE A 160 10.93 12.23 21.58
C PHE A 160 9.96 13.14 20.82
N ARG A 161 9.93 14.45 21.14
CA ARG A 161 9.17 15.45 20.37
C ARG A 161 9.64 15.52 18.92
N ASN A 162 10.95 15.49 18.68
CA ASN A 162 11.49 15.49 17.32
C ASN A 162 11.04 14.22 16.57
N LYS A 163 11.10 13.04 17.22
CA LYS A 163 10.59 11.79 16.61
C LYS A 163 9.10 11.80 16.33
N ILE A 164 8.30 12.41 17.20
CA ILE A 164 6.87 12.61 16.97
C ILE A 164 6.64 13.56 15.79
N ALA A 165 7.44 14.62 15.66
CA ALA A 165 7.37 15.54 14.53
C ALA A 165 7.74 14.85 13.21
N ASP A 166 8.83 14.06 13.19
CA ASP A 166 9.23 13.23 12.04
C ASP A 166 8.06 12.31 11.62
N ALA A 167 7.41 11.67 12.59
CA ALA A 167 6.26 10.80 12.32
C ALA A 167 5.05 11.55 11.76
N LEU A 168 4.70 12.72 12.31
CA LEU A 168 3.59 13.54 11.82
C LEU A 168 3.83 14.05 10.38
N ASP A 169 5.07 14.40 10.05
CA ASP A 169 5.43 14.85 8.70
C ASP A 169 5.17 13.76 7.64
N THR A 170 5.27 12.48 8.00
CA THR A 170 4.93 11.38 7.09
C THR A 170 3.43 11.21 6.82
N VAL A 171 2.56 11.81 7.63
CA VAL A 171 1.09 11.75 7.50
C VAL A 171 0.55 13.00 6.79
N SER A 172 1.06 14.16 7.20
CA SER A 172 0.75 15.45 6.61
C SER A 172 2.08 16.20 6.47
N PRO A 173 2.81 16.05 5.36
CA PRO A 173 4.07 16.76 5.18
C PRO A 173 3.77 18.24 5.30
N ASN A 174 4.43 18.91 6.26
CA ASN A 174 4.35 20.36 6.35
C ASN A 174 4.97 20.89 5.05
N ILE A 175 4.14 21.26 4.07
CA ILE A 175 4.62 21.98 2.89
C ILE A 175 5.11 23.33 3.43
N PRO A 176 6.42 23.60 3.50
CA PRO A 176 6.87 24.92 3.85
C PRO A 176 6.39 25.82 2.71
N MET A 177 5.70 26.91 3.04
CA MET A 177 5.53 27.97 2.04
C MET A 177 6.91 28.31 1.48
N PRO A 178 7.07 28.40 0.15
CA PRO A 178 8.39 28.51 -0.45
C PRO A 178 9.03 29.82 -0.01
N SER A 179 10.01 29.72 0.89
CA SER A 179 11.00 30.78 1.03
C SER A 179 11.98 30.63 -0.13
N MET A 180 12.23 31.76 -0.79
CA MET A 180 12.97 31.81 -2.04
C MET A 180 14.39 31.26 -1.92
N ALA A 181 14.79 30.55 -2.98
CA ALA A 181 16.15 30.30 -3.46
C ALA A 181 17.02 29.28 -2.69
N SER A 182 16.80 28.00 -3.00
CA SER A 182 17.88 27.13 -3.51
C SER A 182 17.26 26.11 -4.47
N ALA A 183 17.95 25.75 -5.55
CA ALA A 183 17.41 24.89 -6.60
C ALA A 183 17.14 23.48 -6.06
N SER A 184 15.89 23.15 -5.76
CA SER A 184 15.50 21.78 -5.42
C SER A 184 15.46 20.96 -6.71
N LEU A 185 16.29 19.91 -6.81
CA LEU A 185 16.10 18.95 -7.89
C LEU A 185 14.75 18.27 -7.72
N LYS A 186 14.03 18.17 -8.82
CA LYS A 186 12.74 17.47 -8.87
C LYS A 186 13.00 15.96 -8.85
N ASP A 187 12.06 15.18 -8.31
CA ASP A 187 12.12 13.69 -8.32
C ASP A 187 12.42 13.12 -9.72
N GLU A 188 11.96 13.83 -10.74
CA GLU A 188 12.20 13.59 -12.16
C GLU A 188 13.68 13.47 -12.52
N GLU A 189 14.52 14.38 -12.03
CA GLU A 189 15.96 14.41 -12.34
C GLU A 189 16.70 13.29 -11.61
N ILE A 190 16.18 12.87 -10.45
CA ILE A 190 16.76 11.84 -9.58
C ILE A 190 16.51 10.46 -10.15
N LEU A 191 15.27 10.15 -10.52
CA LEU A 191 14.91 8.90 -11.20
C LEU A 191 15.62 8.78 -12.55
N THR A 192 15.67 9.89 -13.30
CA THR A 192 16.46 9.98 -14.53
C THR A 192 17.93 9.68 -14.31
N MET A 193 18.54 10.21 -13.25
CA MET A 193 19.93 9.90 -12.92
C MET A 193 20.11 8.43 -12.55
N ILE A 194 19.23 7.85 -11.73
CA ILE A 194 19.29 6.43 -11.36
C ILE A 194 19.22 5.53 -12.60
N VAL A 195 18.34 5.85 -13.55
CA VAL A 195 18.16 5.09 -14.80
C VAL A 195 19.28 5.34 -15.81
N SER A 196 19.66 6.62 -16.03
CA SER A 196 20.72 7.01 -16.96
C SER A 196 22.11 6.58 -16.51
N LEU A 197 22.33 6.45 -15.20
CA LEU A 197 23.59 5.94 -14.67
C LEU A 197 23.81 4.47 -15.08
N TYR A 198 22.77 3.64 -15.32
CA TYR A 198 23.00 2.18 -15.41
C TYR A 198 22.14 1.31 -16.36
N GLU A 199 21.50 1.87 -17.40
CA GLU A 199 20.96 1.10 -18.56
C GLU A 199 20.19 -0.21 -18.19
N GLY A 200 19.41 -0.22 -17.11
CA GLY A 200 18.61 -1.39 -16.67
C GLY A 200 19.28 -2.36 -15.67
N LYS A 201 20.48 -2.05 -15.14
CA LYS A 201 21.13 -2.77 -14.02
C LYS A 201 20.92 -2.06 -12.67
N SER A 202 21.19 -2.75 -11.57
CA SER A 202 21.12 -2.18 -10.22
C SER A 202 22.22 -1.12 -10.02
N ALA A 203 21.85 0.10 -9.61
CA ALA A 203 22.78 1.21 -9.42
C ALA A 203 23.36 1.23 -7.99
N PRO A 204 24.68 1.37 -7.78
CA PRO A 204 25.24 1.48 -6.43
C PRO A 204 24.68 2.69 -5.68
N LYS A 205 24.08 2.47 -4.50
CA LYS A 205 23.45 3.51 -3.66
C LYS A 205 24.39 4.68 -3.38
N GLN A 206 25.68 4.42 -3.20
CA GLN A 206 26.68 5.47 -2.98
C GLN A 206 26.88 6.35 -4.22
N GLN A 207 26.91 5.78 -5.43
CA GLN A 207 27.04 6.57 -6.65
C GLN A 207 25.80 7.40 -6.96
N VAL A 208 24.61 6.88 -6.61
CA VAL A 208 23.37 7.65 -6.67
C VAL A 208 23.41 8.82 -5.69
N LEU A 209 23.84 8.59 -4.44
CA LEU A 209 24.04 9.65 -3.45
C LEU A 209 25.06 10.69 -3.93
N ASP A 210 26.20 10.27 -4.45
CA ASP A 210 27.26 11.15 -4.93
C ASP A 210 26.77 12.01 -6.12
N ALA A 211 25.98 11.43 -7.02
CA ALA A 211 25.37 12.15 -8.15
C ALA A 211 24.34 13.20 -7.69
N LEU A 212 23.54 12.88 -6.67
CA LEU A 212 22.59 13.81 -6.07
C LEU A 212 23.27 14.97 -5.35
N ILE A 213 24.34 14.67 -4.61
CA ILE A 213 25.16 15.68 -3.94
C ILE A 213 25.84 16.59 -4.96
N ALA A 214 26.39 16.02 -6.04
CA ALA A 214 27.01 16.79 -7.12
C ALA A 214 26.04 17.75 -7.83
N LYS A 215 24.73 17.50 -7.73
CA LYS A 215 23.68 18.36 -8.29
C LYS A 215 23.16 19.42 -7.31
N GLY A 216 23.60 19.41 -6.06
CA GLY A 216 23.32 20.46 -5.09
C GLY A 216 22.44 20.04 -3.91
N LEU A 217 22.08 18.76 -3.77
CA LEU A 217 21.43 18.26 -2.55
C LEU A 217 22.46 18.10 -1.43
N THR A 218 22.05 18.38 -0.20
CA THR A 218 22.81 17.93 0.96
C THR A 218 22.75 16.39 1.08
N PRO A 219 23.72 15.75 1.76
CA PRO A 219 23.71 14.30 1.96
C PRO A 219 22.46 13.75 2.66
N ASN A 220 21.78 14.57 3.47
CA ASN A 220 20.55 14.16 4.15
C ASN A 220 19.36 14.25 3.19
N GLU A 221 19.20 15.37 2.48
CA GLU A 221 18.15 15.51 1.46
C GLU A 221 18.25 14.41 0.40
N ALA A 222 19.46 14.04 -0.04
CA ALA A 222 19.67 12.97 -1.00
C ALA A 222 19.24 11.59 -0.45
N LYS A 223 19.47 11.32 0.84
CA LYS A 223 19.03 10.07 1.49
C LYS A 223 17.51 10.04 1.65
N ASP A 224 16.92 11.12 2.11
CA ASP A 224 15.47 11.22 2.34
C ASP A 224 14.71 11.05 1.03
N ARG A 225 15.24 11.60 -0.07
CA ARG A 225 14.66 11.44 -1.40
C ARG A 225 14.73 10.00 -1.91
N ILE A 226 15.86 9.31 -1.73
CA ILE A 226 15.98 7.90 -2.06
C ILE A 226 15.00 7.06 -1.23
N SER A 227 14.87 7.35 0.07
CA SER A 227 13.92 6.66 0.95
C SER A 227 12.49 6.84 0.46
N LEU A 228 12.09 8.05 0.10
CA LEU A 228 10.76 8.34 -0.42
C LEU A 228 10.45 7.57 -1.72
N LEU A 229 11.41 7.53 -2.66
CA LEU A 229 11.26 6.75 -3.90
C LEU A 229 11.20 5.23 -3.63
N MET A 230 11.90 4.75 -2.61
CA MET A 230 11.79 3.36 -2.16
C MET A 230 10.42 3.08 -1.50
N GLU A 231 9.92 4.02 -0.71
CA GLU A 231 8.61 3.94 -0.05
C GLU A 231 7.44 3.96 -1.02
N ASN A 232 7.55 4.71 -2.12
CA ASN A 232 6.54 4.76 -3.19
C ASN A 232 6.59 3.53 -4.11
N GLY A 233 7.60 2.68 -3.99
CA GLY A 233 7.78 1.49 -4.81
C GLY A 233 8.33 1.79 -6.22
N ASP A 234 8.81 3.02 -6.46
CA ASP A 234 9.44 3.44 -7.71
C ASP A 234 10.81 2.78 -7.90
N ILE A 235 11.54 2.60 -6.79
CA ILE A 235 12.82 1.89 -6.76
C ILE A 235 12.88 0.89 -5.60
N TYR A 236 13.64 -0.19 -5.73
CA TYR A 236 13.90 -1.17 -4.68
C TYR A 236 15.39 -1.53 -4.61
N ALA A 237 15.82 -2.12 -3.51
CA ALA A 237 17.22 -2.47 -3.29
C ALA A 237 17.48 -3.98 -3.43
N PRO A 238 17.79 -4.51 -4.64
CA PRO A 238 17.98 -5.95 -4.83
C PRO A 238 19.22 -6.53 -4.13
N LYS A 239 20.17 -5.67 -3.73
CA LYS A 239 21.39 -6.01 -2.97
C LYS A 239 21.71 -4.87 -2.01
N PHE A 240 22.36 -5.18 -0.89
CA PHE A 240 22.89 -4.16 0.02
C PHE A 240 23.75 -3.16 -0.78
N ASN A 241 23.39 -1.87 -0.74
CA ASN A 241 23.95 -0.77 -1.54
C ASN A 241 23.62 -0.73 -3.03
N TYR A 242 22.49 -1.28 -3.51
CA TYR A 242 22.05 -1.10 -4.89
C TYR A 242 20.58 -0.66 -4.98
N LEU A 243 20.19 0.09 -6.01
CA LEU A 243 18.82 0.59 -6.29
C LEU A 243 18.38 0.18 -7.71
N LYS A 244 17.12 -0.17 -7.93
CA LYS A 244 16.57 -0.59 -9.24
C LYS A 244 15.09 -0.25 -9.38
N SER A 245 14.62 0.09 -10.58
CA SER A 245 13.19 0.25 -10.90
C SER A 245 12.43 -1.09 -10.88
N GLN A 246 11.17 -1.09 -10.40
CA GLN A 246 10.29 -2.27 -10.39
C GLN A 246 9.58 -2.54 -11.73
N THR A 247 9.69 -1.65 -12.72
CA THR A 247 9.01 -1.75 -14.02
C THR A 247 9.20 -3.12 -14.68
N ASN A 248 10.43 -3.65 -14.69
CA ASN A 248 10.73 -4.94 -15.33
C ASN A 248 10.04 -6.13 -14.64
N GLN A 249 9.88 -6.09 -13.31
CA GLN A 249 9.23 -7.17 -12.58
C GLN A 249 7.74 -7.23 -12.92
N ARG A 250 7.08 -6.07 -12.95
CA ARG A 250 5.66 -5.94 -13.32
C ARG A 250 5.43 -6.31 -14.79
N LEU A 251 6.31 -5.84 -15.68
CA LEU A 251 6.29 -6.23 -17.09
C LEU A 251 6.41 -7.75 -17.24
N ASN A 252 7.39 -8.39 -16.60
CA ASN A 252 7.54 -9.85 -16.68
C ASN A 252 6.31 -10.59 -16.16
N ARG A 253 5.65 -10.10 -15.10
CA ARG A 253 4.41 -10.68 -14.59
C ARG A 253 3.29 -10.57 -15.64
N LEU A 254 3.12 -9.41 -16.24
CA LEU A 254 2.15 -9.18 -17.32
C LEU A 254 2.43 -10.06 -18.55
N LEU A 255 3.67 -10.08 -19.05
CA LEU A 255 4.07 -10.90 -20.19
C LEU A 255 3.83 -12.39 -19.90
N SER A 256 4.09 -12.86 -18.67
CA SER A 256 3.81 -14.25 -18.30
C SER A 256 2.31 -14.60 -18.32
N LEU A 257 1.42 -13.62 -18.15
CA LEU A 257 -0.02 -13.81 -18.29
C LEU A 257 -0.41 -13.84 -19.76
N ILE A 258 0.10 -12.91 -20.56
CA ILE A 258 -0.09 -12.86 -22.02
C ILE A 258 0.36 -14.18 -22.67
N ASP A 259 1.57 -14.66 -22.33
CA ASP A 259 2.13 -15.90 -22.87
C ASP A 259 1.29 -17.14 -22.48
N LYS A 260 0.58 -17.10 -21.34
CA LYS A 260 -0.29 -18.19 -20.87
C LYS A 260 -1.69 -18.14 -21.46
N SER A 261 -2.26 -16.94 -21.61
CA SER A 261 -3.63 -16.75 -22.08
C SER A 261 -3.74 -16.56 -23.59
N LEU A 262 -2.63 -16.21 -24.26
CA LEU A 262 -2.54 -15.92 -25.69
C LEU A 262 -3.71 -15.03 -26.20
N PRO A 263 -3.89 -13.83 -25.62
CA PRO A 263 -5.02 -13.00 -25.95
C PRO A 263 -4.84 -12.32 -27.31
N ASP A 264 -5.94 -12.08 -28.02
CA ASP A 264 -5.95 -11.24 -29.21
C ASP A 264 -5.62 -9.78 -28.85
N TYR A 265 -6.16 -9.31 -27.70
CA TYR A 265 -5.98 -7.96 -27.17
C TYR A 265 -5.54 -7.95 -25.70
N LEU A 266 -4.60 -7.06 -25.35
CA LEU A 266 -4.44 -6.55 -23.99
C LEU A 266 -5.08 -5.16 -23.89
N VAL A 267 -6.16 -5.07 -23.09
CA VAL A 267 -6.76 -3.78 -22.72
C VAL A 267 -6.33 -3.38 -21.32
N VAL A 268 -5.63 -2.25 -21.19
CA VAL A 268 -5.29 -1.64 -19.90
C VAL A 268 -6.35 -0.61 -19.53
N LEU A 269 -6.95 -0.76 -18.35
CA LEU A 269 -8.01 0.11 -17.83
C LEU A 269 -7.44 1.32 -17.10
N GLY A 270 -6.55 2.04 -17.78
CA GLY A 270 -5.98 3.30 -17.33
C GLY A 270 -4.94 3.19 -16.20
N ASP A 271 -4.43 4.35 -15.80
CA ASP A 271 -3.35 4.54 -14.85
C ASP A 271 -2.12 3.67 -15.16
N LEU A 272 -1.77 3.59 -16.45
CA LEU A 272 -0.58 2.91 -16.95
C LEU A 272 0.69 3.61 -16.44
N LYS A 273 0.63 4.93 -16.28
CA LYS A 273 1.68 5.73 -15.64
C LYS A 273 1.23 6.27 -14.28
N HIS A 274 2.19 6.68 -13.47
CA HIS A 274 1.90 7.12 -12.10
C HIS A 274 1.79 8.65 -11.98
N MET A 275 2.60 9.42 -12.70
CA MET A 275 2.73 10.86 -12.45
C MET A 275 1.72 11.71 -13.22
N ILE A 276 1.11 12.71 -12.59
CA ILE A 276 0.27 13.75 -13.22
C ILE A 276 0.97 15.11 -13.04
N PRO A 277 0.97 16.06 -14.00
CA PRO A 277 0.30 16.00 -15.31
C PRO A 277 1.22 15.62 -16.50
N TYR A 278 2.51 15.34 -16.28
CA TYR A 278 3.49 15.08 -17.34
C TYR A 278 4.08 13.68 -17.26
N VAL A 279 4.76 13.27 -18.34
CA VAL A 279 5.52 12.02 -18.42
C VAL A 279 6.95 12.30 -17.95
N THR A 280 7.39 11.61 -16.90
CA THR A 280 8.75 11.69 -16.35
C THR A 280 9.77 11.12 -17.34
N HIS A 281 11.03 11.56 -17.29
CA HIS A 281 12.05 11.02 -18.20
C HIS A 281 12.31 9.52 -17.98
N GLN A 282 12.15 8.99 -16.76
CA GLN A 282 12.11 7.53 -16.57
C GLN A 282 11.01 6.89 -17.43
N GLU A 283 9.77 7.37 -17.33
CA GLU A 283 8.67 6.89 -18.16
C GLU A 283 8.99 7.08 -19.65
N LYS A 284 9.59 8.19 -20.08
CA LYS A 284 10.01 8.39 -21.48
C LYS A 284 11.01 7.34 -21.97
N VAL A 285 11.87 6.84 -21.09
CA VAL A 285 12.91 5.83 -21.42
C VAL A 285 12.37 4.40 -21.30
N GLU A 286 11.53 4.13 -20.31
CA GLU A 286 11.01 2.79 -20.00
C GLU A 286 9.73 2.46 -20.78
N MET A 287 8.80 3.40 -20.93
CA MET A 287 7.49 3.20 -21.58
C MET A 287 7.61 2.67 -23.01
N PRO A 288 8.48 3.20 -23.90
CA PRO A 288 8.62 2.65 -25.24
C PRO A 288 9.06 1.18 -25.25
N LYS A 289 9.89 0.77 -24.27
CA LYS A 289 10.36 -0.61 -24.15
C LYS A 289 9.25 -1.52 -23.64
N VAL A 290 8.50 -1.07 -22.64
CA VAL A 290 7.32 -1.77 -22.09
C VAL A 290 6.29 -2.01 -23.17
N LEU A 291 5.89 -0.96 -23.90
CA LEU A 291 4.89 -1.06 -24.97
C LEU A 291 5.39 -1.95 -26.10
N LYS A 292 6.67 -1.85 -26.50
CA LYS A 292 7.24 -2.74 -27.52
C LYS A 292 7.15 -4.22 -27.11
N GLU A 293 7.55 -4.57 -25.90
CA GLU A 293 7.49 -5.98 -25.43
C GLU A 293 6.07 -6.54 -25.39
N ILE A 294 5.07 -5.69 -25.12
CA ILE A 294 3.65 -6.05 -25.18
C ILE A 294 3.21 -6.25 -26.63
N ARG A 295 3.47 -5.26 -27.50
CA ARG A 295 3.11 -5.28 -28.93
C ARG A 295 3.73 -6.45 -29.69
N ASP A 296 4.92 -6.89 -29.29
CA ASP A 296 5.59 -8.07 -29.85
C ASP A 296 4.81 -9.38 -29.55
N ARG A 297 3.79 -9.36 -28.67
CA ARG A 297 3.02 -10.55 -28.25
C ARG A 297 1.51 -10.45 -28.47
N THR A 298 0.90 -9.26 -28.41
CA THR A 298 -0.55 -9.07 -28.52
C THR A 298 -0.90 -7.63 -28.91
N GLU A 299 -2.09 -7.37 -29.45
CA GLU A 299 -2.55 -6.01 -29.76
C GLU A 299 -2.81 -5.23 -28.46
N PHE A 300 -2.31 -4.00 -28.37
CA PHE A 300 -2.42 -3.19 -27.17
C PHE A 300 -3.53 -2.14 -27.29
N ARG A 301 -4.31 -1.96 -26.23
CA ARG A 301 -5.31 -0.89 -26.08
C ARG A 301 -5.22 -0.29 -24.68
N LEU A 302 -5.38 1.03 -24.58
CA LEU A 302 -5.44 1.78 -23.32
C LEU A 302 -6.77 2.51 -23.23
N ALA A 303 -7.58 2.21 -22.21
CA ALA A 303 -8.70 3.05 -21.79
C ALA A 303 -8.15 4.06 -20.75
N PRO A 304 -7.82 5.30 -21.14
CA PRO A 304 -6.99 6.19 -20.34
C PRO A 304 -7.65 6.59 -19.01
N GLY A 305 -6.85 6.56 -17.95
CA GLY A 305 -7.19 7.07 -16.63
C GLY A 305 -6.77 8.53 -16.43
N ASN A 306 -7.08 9.09 -15.27
CA ASN A 306 -6.69 10.46 -14.94
C ASN A 306 -5.16 10.60 -14.81
N HIS A 307 -4.43 9.50 -14.61
CA HIS A 307 -2.98 9.52 -14.59
C HIS A 307 -2.33 9.44 -15.98
N ASP A 308 -3.06 9.17 -17.06
CA ASP A 308 -2.47 8.86 -18.38
C ASP A 308 -2.26 10.07 -19.30
N THR A 309 -2.26 11.28 -18.75
CA THR A 309 -2.06 12.51 -19.52
C THR A 309 -0.72 12.50 -20.27
N GLY A 310 -0.75 12.82 -21.57
CA GLY A 310 0.47 12.90 -22.38
C GLY A 310 1.01 11.56 -22.87
N LEU A 311 0.29 10.44 -22.71
CA LEU A 311 0.70 9.15 -23.26
C LEU A 311 0.47 9.00 -24.77
N ALA A 312 -0.36 9.87 -25.38
CA ALA A 312 -0.68 9.80 -26.81
C ALA A 312 0.56 9.80 -27.73
N GLU A 313 1.68 10.41 -27.33
CA GLU A 313 2.92 10.42 -28.13
C GLU A 313 3.66 9.06 -28.15
N TYR A 314 3.33 8.14 -27.25
CA TYR A 314 3.93 6.79 -27.16
C TYR A 314 3.05 5.70 -27.78
N LEU A 315 1.81 6.04 -28.11
CA LEU A 315 0.76 5.12 -28.57
C LEU A 315 0.56 5.24 -30.07
N GLU A 316 0.19 4.12 -30.70
CA GLU A 316 -0.27 4.09 -32.08
C GLU A 316 -1.74 4.59 -32.15
N GLU A 317 -2.20 4.98 -33.34
CA GLU A 317 -3.46 5.74 -33.52
C GLU A 317 -4.71 5.03 -32.97
N ASP A 318 -4.72 3.69 -33.01
CA ASP A 318 -5.82 2.82 -32.58
C ASP A 318 -5.66 2.27 -31.16
N GLU A 319 -4.54 2.55 -30.49
CA GLU A 319 -4.26 2.03 -29.15
C GLU A 319 -4.91 2.85 -28.05
N LEU A 320 -5.04 4.17 -28.23
CA LEU A 320 -5.64 5.05 -27.25
C LEU A 320 -7.17 5.11 -27.45
N LEU A 321 -7.91 4.46 -26.55
CA LEU A 321 -9.37 4.50 -26.57
C LEU A 321 -9.88 5.88 -26.09
N PRO A 322 -11.11 6.27 -26.47
CA PRO A 322 -11.75 7.48 -25.94
C PRO A 322 -11.80 7.48 -24.41
N MET A 323 -11.56 8.64 -23.79
CA MET A 323 -11.59 8.76 -22.33
C MET A 323 -12.94 8.40 -21.71
N SER A 324 -14.04 8.57 -22.45
CA SER A 324 -15.41 8.19 -22.05
C SER A 324 -15.72 6.69 -22.23
N GLY A 325 -14.77 5.91 -22.75
CA GLY A 325 -14.88 4.47 -22.98
C GLY A 325 -15.09 4.09 -24.45
N ALA A 326 -14.92 2.80 -24.76
CA ALA A 326 -15.15 2.21 -26.07
C ALA A 326 -15.74 0.81 -25.96
N ILE A 327 -16.43 0.36 -27.02
CA ILE A 327 -16.87 -1.03 -27.17
C ILE A 327 -15.83 -1.82 -27.97
N LEU A 328 -15.45 -2.98 -27.44
CA LEU A 328 -14.73 -4.03 -28.15
C LEU A 328 -15.49 -5.35 -27.92
N ASP A 329 -15.85 -6.04 -29.00
CA ASP A 329 -16.61 -7.31 -28.96
C ASP A 329 -17.82 -7.28 -28.02
N ASP A 330 -18.72 -6.30 -28.22
CA ASP A 330 -19.93 -6.07 -27.44
C ASP A 330 -19.73 -5.75 -25.94
N THR A 331 -18.49 -5.56 -25.50
CA THR A 331 -18.12 -5.22 -24.12
C THR A 331 -17.55 -3.80 -24.05
N GLY A 332 -18.04 -3.00 -23.10
CA GLY A 332 -17.52 -1.66 -22.84
C GLY A 332 -16.24 -1.71 -22.01
N TYR A 333 -15.22 -0.95 -22.37
CA TYR A 333 -13.99 -0.76 -21.62
C TYR A 333 -13.84 0.71 -21.26
N PHE A 334 -13.67 1.00 -19.97
CA PHE A 334 -13.68 2.36 -19.45
C PHE A 334 -12.86 2.45 -18.15
N HIS A 335 -12.11 3.54 -17.92
CA HIS A 335 -11.36 3.65 -16.67
C HIS A 335 -12.28 3.86 -15.45
N GLY A 336 -13.29 4.73 -15.56
CA GLY A 336 -14.29 4.93 -14.49
C GLY A 336 -14.37 6.34 -13.89
N HIS A 337 -13.43 7.24 -14.19
CA HIS A 337 -13.32 8.56 -13.56
C HIS A 337 -14.21 9.66 -14.19
N MET A 338 -14.85 9.36 -15.32
CA MET A 338 -15.75 10.27 -16.07
C MET A 338 -17.18 9.72 -16.16
N ILE A 339 -18.06 10.47 -16.83
CA ILE A 339 -19.36 9.92 -17.28
C ILE A 339 -19.07 9.04 -18.51
N PRO A 340 -19.54 7.77 -18.53
CA PRO A 340 -19.36 6.89 -19.67
C PRO A 340 -20.13 7.39 -20.91
N ASP A 341 -19.60 7.09 -22.10
CA ASP A 341 -20.29 7.39 -23.36
C ASP A 341 -21.62 6.62 -23.49
N GLU A 342 -22.62 7.21 -24.14
CA GLU A 342 -23.93 6.57 -24.27
C GLU A 342 -23.87 5.22 -25.00
N SER A 343 -22.88 5.02 -25.87
CA SER A 343 -22.68 3.75 -26.55
C SER A 343 -22.44 2.58 -25.60
N LEU A 344 -21.93 2.82 -24.39
CA LEU A 344 -21.69 1.76 -23.40
C LEU A 344 -22.98 1.30 -22.69
N PHE A 345 -24.07 2.06 -22.80
CA PHE A 345 -25.33 1.72 -22.13
C PHE A 345 -26.00 0.50 -22.77
N GLY A 346 -26.53 -0.37 -21.92
CA GLY A 346 -27.06 -1.68 -22.30
C GLY A 346 -26.00 -2.78 -22.43
N HIS A 347 -24.72 -2.47 -22.22
CA HIS A 347 -23.63 -3.43 -22.26
C HIS A 347 -23.09 -3.78 -20.87
N LEU A 348 -22.22 -4.80 -20.81
CA LEU A 348 -21.31 -4.99 -19.68
C LEU A 348 -20.12 -4.06 -19.87
N ILE A 349 -19.79 -3.29 -18.84
CA ILE A 349 -18.66 -2.36 -18.80
C ILE A 349 -17.61 -2.91 -17.85
N ILE A 350 -16.39 -3.14 -18.32
CA ILE A 350 -15.24 -3.48 -17.48
C ILE A 350 -14.55 -2.18 -17.09
N CYS A 351 -14.45 -1.93 -15.78
CA CYS A 351 -14.09 -0.64 -15.23
C CYS A 351 -12.95 -0.72 -14.22
N GLY A 352 -11.99 0.20 -14.30
CA GLY A 352 -10.89 0.35 -13.34
C GLY A 352 -11.20 1.34 -12.21
N HIS A 353 -10.21 2.19 -11.90
CA HIS A 353 -10.25 3.37 -11.01
C HIS A 353 -10.44 3.10 -9.50
N HIS A 354 -11.42 2.27 -9.14
CA HIS A 354 -11.88 2.16 -7.76
C HIS A 354 -11.03 1.21 -6.90
N HIS A 355 -10.28 0.33 -7.55
CA HIS A 355 -9.42 -0.68 -6.90
C HIS A 355 -10.14 -1.43 -5.77
N PRO A 356 -11.27 -2.11 -6.06
CA PRO A 356 -12.08 -2.80 -5.06
C PRO A 356 -11.27 -3.79 -4.22
N ILE A 357 -11.40 -3.65 -2.90
CA ILE A 357 -10.95 -4.62 -1.89
C ILE A 357 -12.14 -5.12 -1.08
N VAL A 358 -12.05 -6.37 -0.64
CA VAL A 358 -13.05 -7.05 0.16
C VAL A 358 -12.55 -7.18 1.58
N ASN A 359 -13.32 -6.64 2.52
CA ASN A 359 -13.18 -6.94 3.94
C ASN A 359 -14.39 -7.77 4.39
N ILE A 360 -14.16 -8.90 5.06
CA ILE A 360 -15.21 -9.73 5.64
C ILE A 360 -15.18 -9.52 7.15
N TYR A 361 -16.37 -9.38 7.74
CA TYR A 361 -16.55 -9.22 9.17
C TYR A 361 -17.38 -10.36 9.72
N ASP A 362 -17.03 -10.81 10.91
CA ASP A 362 -17.78 -11.75 11.71
C ASP A 362 -18.09 -11.15 13.09
N GLU A 363 -18.58 -11.98 14.02
CA GLU A 363 -18.93 -11.53 15.38
C GLU A 363 -17.71 -11.20 16.24
N VAL A 364 -16.50 -11.57 15.82
CA VAL A 364 -15.24 -11.33 16.55
C VAL A 364 -14.35 -10.26 15.91
N GLY A 365 -14.69 -9.78 14.71
CA GLY A 365 -13.98 -8.67 14.05
C GLY A 365 -13.92 -8.85 12.53
N CYS A 366 -12.81 -8.44 11.91
CA CYS A 366 -12.59 -8.60 10.47
C CYS A 366 -11.86 -9.93 10.21
N SER A 367 -12.53 -10.89 9.57
CA SER A 367 -12.03 -12.24 9.28
C SER A 367 -11.21 -12.33 7.99
N LEU A 368 -11.41 -11.40 7.06
CA LEU A 368 -10.59 -11.22 5.85
C LEU A 368 -10.41 -9.73 5.61
N ARG A 369 -9.17 -9.27 5.42
CA ARG A 369 -8.87 -7.82 5.29
C ARG A 369 -8.11 -7.50 4.01
N GLY A 370 -8.54 -6.44 3.33
CA GLY A 370 -7.80 -5.80 2.24
C GLY A 370 -7.55 -6.70 1.03
N THR A 371 -8.35 -7.75 0.82
CA THR A 371 -8.13 -8.69 -0.27
C THR A 371 -8.70 -8.11 -1.57
N PRO A 372 -7.93 -7.99 -2.66
CA PRO A 372 -8.47 -7.53 -3.94
C PRO A 372 -9.63 -8.41 -4.41
N GLY A 373 -10.70 -7.78 -4.88
CA GLY A 373 -11.88 -8.48 -5.38
C GLY A 373 -12.57 -7.68 -6.48
N TYR A 374 -13.57 -8.29 -7.10
CA TYR A 374 -14.40 -7.69 -8.13
C TYR A 374 -15.76 -7.30 -7.55
N LEU A 375 -16.33 -6.21 -8.06
CA LEU A 375 -17.71 -5.80 -7.80
C LEU A 375 -18.46 -5.75 -9.13
N LEU A 376 -19.41 -6.66 -9.32
CA LEU A 376 -20.32 -6.66 -10.47
C LEU A 376 -21.65 -6.06 -10.04
N SER A 377 -22.20 -5.10 -10.79
CA SER A 377 -23.52 -4.54 -10.46
C SER A 377 -24.18 -3.90 -11.68
N GLU A 378 -25.51 -3.79 -11.68
CA GLU A 378 -26.22 -2.88 -12.57
C GLU A 378 -26.00 -1.41 -12.15
N ILE A 379 -26.07 -0.50 -13.11
CA ILE A 379 -25.98 0.94 -12.85
C ILE A 379 -27.21 1.69 -13.37
N SER A 380 -27.65 2.71 -12.63
CA SER A 380 -28.70 3.62 -13.07
C SER A 380 -28.13 4.70 -13.99
N ILE A 381 -28.46 4.59 -15.27
CA ILE A 381 -28.06 5.55 -16.32
C ILE A 381 -29.02 6.75 -16.45
N GLN A 382 -30.10 6.78 -15.68
CA GLN A 382 -31.19 7.77 -15.79
C GLN A 382 -30.74 9.20 -15.47
N LYS A 383 -29.63 9.35 -14.75
CA LYS A 383 -29.00 10.64 -14.47
C LYS A 383 -28.28 11.23 -15.70
N TRP A 384 -27.98 10.40 -16.70
CA TRP A 384 -27.18 10.77 -17.88
C TRP A 384 -27.99 10.74 -19.17
N THR A 385 -28.97 9.84 -19.28
CA THR A 385 -29.78 9.69 -20.49
C THR A 385 -31.23 9.33 -20.17
N SER A 386 -32.14 9.69 -21.07
CA SER A 386 -33.55 9.27 -21.05
C SER A 386 -33.84 8.07 -21.96
N THR A 387 -32.84 7.61 -22.72
CA THR A 387 -32.95 6.48 -23.63
C THR A 387 -33.13 5.18 -22.85
N VAL A 388 -34.07 4.34 -23.31
CA VAL A 388 -34.34 3.02 -22.74
C VAL A 388 -33.62 1.97 -23.57
N TYR A 389 -32.82 1.14 -22.91
CA TYR A 389 -32.10 0.03 -23.53
C TYR A 389 -32.78 -1.30 -23.19
N ASN A 390 -32.70 -2.28 -24.09
CA ASN A 390 -33.35 -3.58 -23.93
C ASN A 390 -32.68 -4.44 -22.85
N THR A 391 -31.41 -4.19 -22.57
CA THR A 391 -30.59 -4.86 -21.58
C THR A 391 -30.17 -3.87 -20.50
N PRO A 392 -30.04 -4.30 -19.23
CA PRO A 392 -29.51 -3.45 -18.19
C PRO A 392 -28.02 -3.15 -18.45
N THR A 393 -27.61 -1.93 -18.13
CA THR A 393 -26.19 -1.57 -18.12
C THR A 393 -25.55 -2.14 -16.87
N ARG A 394 -24.51 -2.95 -17.03
CA ARG A 394 -23.77 -3.57 -15.92
C ARG A 394 -22.34 -3.08 -15.90
N VAL A 395 -21.75 -2.99 -14.72
CA VAL A 395 -20.33 -2.67 -14.53
C VAL A 395 -19.65 -3.76 -13.72
N LEU A 396 -18.47 -4.18 -14.16
CA LEU A 396 -17.54 -5.00 -13.39
C LEU A 396 -16.35 -4.13 -13.00
N LEU A 397 -16.25 -3.79 -11.72
CA LEU A 397 -15.10 -3.08 -11.18
C LEU A 397 -13.94 -4.07 -10.98
N MET A 398 -12.82 -3.78 -11.62
CA MET A 398 -11.60 -4.58 -11.60
C MET A 398 -10.70 -4.15 -10.45
N PRO A 399 -10.15 -5.09 -9.65
CA PRO A 399 -9.10 -4.78 -8.69
C PRO A 399 -7.86 -4.25 -9.42
N ALA A 400 -7.03 -3.49 -8.71
CA ALA A 400 -5.79 -3.00 -9.27
C ALA A 400 -4.86 -4.15 -9.67
N PHE A 401 -4.26 -4.05 -10.86
CA PHE A 401 -3.14 -4.91 -11.22
C PHE A 401 -1.87 -4.54 -10.43
N TYR A 402 -1.71 -3.26 -10.09
CA TYR A 402 -0.56 -2.79 -9.34
C TYR A 402 -0.60 -3.25 -7.87
N GLU A 403 0.45 -3.94 -7.40
CA GLU A 403 0.47 -4.60 -6.08
C GLU A 403 0.47 -3.65 -4.87
N PHE A 404 0.88 -2.39 -5.07
CA PHE A 404 0.86 -1.35 -4.03
C PHE A 404 -0.21 -0.30 -4.25
N ALA A 405 -1.11 -0.52 -5.21
CA ALA A 405 -2.30 0.31 -5.32
C ALA A 405 -3.10 0.14 -4.03
N GLY A 406 -3.43 1.25 -3.38
CA GLY A 406 -4.47 1.26 -2.35
C GLY A 406 -5.79 0.74 -2.94
N GLY A 407 -6.74 0.43 -2.06
CA GLY A 407 -8.02 -0.09 -2.49
C GLY A 407 -9.17 0.46 -1.67
N MET A 408 -10.32 0.59 -2.32
CA MET A 408 -11.56 1.00 -1.67
C MET A 408 -12.36 -0.24 -1.27
N ASP A 409 -12.83 -0.28 -0.03
CA ASP A 409 -13.73 -1.34 0.40
C ASP A 409 -14.98 -1.35 -0.47
N VAL A 410 -15.34 -2.51 -1.02
CA VAL A 410 -16.53 -2.69 -1.86
C VAL A 410 -17.79 -2.12 -1.23
N ARG A 411 -17.91 -2.05 0.11
CA ARG A 411 -19.06 -1.50 0.84
C ARG A 411 -19.20 0.02 0.74
N ILE A 412 -18.10 0.74 0.54
CA ILE A 412 -18.10 2.21 0.43
C ILE A 412 -18.02 2.70 -1.02
N ILE A 413 -17.97 1.78 -2.00
CA ILE A 413 -17.98 2.14 -3.41
C ILE A 413 -19.38 2.63 -3.84
N PRO A 414 -20.47 1.87 -3.65
CA PRO A 414 -21.78 2.30 -4.14
C PRO A 414 -22.26 3.60 -3.45
N GLY A 415 -22.70 4.56 -4.25
CA GLY A 415 -23.26 5.82 -3.78
C GLY A 415 -22.25 6.90 -3.39
N ASN A 416 -20.93 6.61 -3.43
CA ASN A 416 -19.94 7.64 -3.15
C ASN A 416 -19.81 8.68 -4.29
N THR A 417 -19.17 9.80 -4.00
CA THR A 417 -18.99 10.93 -4.92
C THR A 417 -17.63 10.96 -5.63
N MET A 418 -16.81 9.90 -5.47
CA MET A 418 -15.46 9.84 -6.04
C MET A 418 -15.49 9.61 -7.55
N SER A 419 -16.54 8.98 -8.08
CA SER A 419 -16.75 8.83 -9.52
C SER A 419 -18.23 8.81 -9.91
N PRO A 420 -18.56 9.13 -11.18
CA PRO A 420 -19.93 9.00 -11.67
C PRO A 420 -20.45 7.55 -11.61
N ILE A 421 -19.60 6.55 -11.90
CA ILE A 421 -19.96 5.14 -11.86
C ILE A 421 -20.35 4.71 -10.44
N ALA A 422 -19.53 5.06 -9.44
CA ALA A 422 -19.81 4.75 -8.03
C ALA A 422 -21.20 5.28 -7.59
N GLY A 423 -21.51 6.52 -7.95
CA GLY A 423 -22.81 7.16 -7.66
C GLY A 423 -24.00 6.65 -8.48
N ALA A 424 -23.78 5.73 -9.42
CA ALA A 424 -24.79 5.11 -10.27
C ALA A 424 -25.03 3.63 -9.94
N ILE A 425 -24.16 2.97 -9.17
CA ILE A 425 -24.30 1.56 -8.77
C ILE A 425 -25.63 1.32 -8.05
N LEU A 426 -26.29 0.21 -8.38
CA LEU A 426 -27.51 -0.29 -7.76
C LEU A 426 -27.17 -1.42 -6.77
N PRO A 427 -27.03 -1.14 -5.45
CA PRO A 427 -26.50 -2.10 -4.48
C PRO A 427 -27.29 -3.41 -4.37
N GLU A 428 -28.59 -3.38 -4.66
CA GLU A 428 -29.48 -4.54 -4.64
C GLU A 428 -29.15 -5.59 -5.72
N THR A 429 -28.45 -5.17 -6.78
CA THR A 429 -28.01 -6.04 -7.89
C THR A 429 -26.54 -6.45 -7.75
N ALA A 430 -25.82 -5.91 -6.77
CA ALA A 430 -24.38 -6.03 -6.69
C ALA A 430 -23.94 -7.40 -6.16
N GLU A 431 -22.96 -7.98 -6.84
CA GLU A 431 -22.34 -9.29 -6.58
C GLU A 431 -20.83 -9.14 -6.42
N ILE A 432 -20.25 -9.90 -5.50
CA ILE A 432 -18.85 -9.74 -5.08
C ILE A 432 -18.08 -11.03 -5.31
N PHE A 433 -16.88 -10.90 -5.87
CA PHE A 433 -15.98 -12.03 -6.15
C PHE A 433 -14.58 -11.71 -5.61
N LEU A 434 -13.85 -12.70 -5.11
CA LEU A 434 -12.42 -12.53 -4.81
C LEU A 434 -11.59 -12.62 -6.09
N LYS A 435 -10.33 -12.16 -6.02
CA LYS A 435 -9.39 -12.20 -7.16
C LYS A 435 -9.19 -13.58 -7.78
N ASP A 436 -9.42 -14.65 -7.01
CA ASP A 436 -9.30 -16.05 -7.46
C ASP A 436 -10.59 -16.60 -8.09
N GLY A 437 -11.64 -15.79 -8.19
CA GLY A 437 -12.94 -16.17 -8.73
C GLY A 437 -13.93 -16.70 -7.70
N THR A 438 -13.57 -16.75 -6.41
CA THR A 438 -14.50 -17.17 -5.34
C THR A 438 -15.68 -16.21 -5.25
N TYR A 439 -16.90 -16.71 -5.46
CA TYR A 439 -18.12 -15.93 -5.25
C TYR A 439 -18.38 -15.72 -3.76
N MET A 440 -18.41 -14.46 -3.34
CA MET A 440 -18.60 -14.07 -1.94
C MET A 440 -20.07 -13.95 -1.53
N GLY A 441 -20.95 -13.64 -2.49
CA GLY A 441 -22.35 -13.37 -2.22
C GLY A 441 -22.79 -12.02 -2.77
N ARG A 442 -24.03 -11.64 -2.41
CA ARG A 442 -24.58 -10.34 -2.77
C ARG A 442 -24.07 -9.26 -1.83
N PHE A 443 -23.96 -8.04 -2.34
CA PHE A 443 -23.59 -6.87 -1.54
C PHE A 443 -24.47 -6.70 -0.30
N THR A 444 -25.78 -6.94 -0.44
CA THR A 444 -26.77 -6.83 0.65
C THR A 444 -26.62 -7.89 1.75
N GLU A 445 -25.81 -8.94 1.50
CA GLU A 445 -25.50 -9.99 2.48
C GLU A 445 -24.22 -9.71 3.27
N LEU A 446 -23.43 -8.71 2.85
CA LEU A 446 -22.23 -8.32 3.59
C LEU A 446 -22.60 -7.70 4.93
N ARG A 447 -21.89 -8.16 5.98
CA ARG A 447 -22.00 -7.54 7.30
C ARG A 447 -21.37 -6.14 7.30
N PRO A 448 -21.98 -5.16 7.98
CA PRO A 448 -21.37 -3.86 8.17
C PRO A 448 -20.09 -3.97 9.00
N ASP A 449 -19.21 -2.97 8.90
CA ASP A 449 -18.03 -2.91 9.77
C ASP A 449 -18.51 -2.67 11.22
N PRO A 450 -18.23 -3.56 12.18
CA PRO A 450 -18.64 -3.40 13.57
C PRO A 450 -17.98 -2.19 14.25
N ASN A 451 -16.92 -1.61 13.67
CA ASN A 451 -16.25 -0.40 14.15
C ASN A 451 -16.48 0.82 13.23
N GLY A 452 -17.21 0.66 12.12
CA GLY A 452 -17.47 1.74 11.18
C GLY A 452 -18.69 2.55 11.58
N ASP A 453 -18.50 3.85 11.79
CA ASP A 453 -19.58 4.84 11.74
C ASP A 453 -20.43 4.58 10.49
N ASN A 454 -21.76 4.60 10.66
CA ASN A 454 -22.68 4.65 9.52
C ASN A 454 -22.21 5.75 8.56
N ILE A 455 -21.84 5.35 7.34
CA ILE A 455 -21.80 6.27 6.20
C ILE A 455 -23.19 6.28 5.59
#